data_AF-A0AAU2BVH5-F1
#
_entry.id   AF-A0AAU2BVH5-F1
#
_cell.length_a   1.000
_cell.length_b   1.000
_cell.length_c   1.000
_cell.angle_alpha   90.00
_cell.angle_beta   90.00
_cell.angle_gamma   90.00
#
_symmetry.space_group_name_H-M   'P 1'
#
loop_
_entity.id
_entity.type
_entity.pdbx_description
1 polymer ?
#
loop_
_entity_poly.entity_id
_entity_poly.type
_entity_poly.pdbx_seq_one_letter_code
_entity_poly.pdbx_strand_id
1 'polypeptide(L)'
;MTNSPAAVAEAAFHHYRSQDRDAAFALYADGFSFTSPQDDHIDRAAFFERCFPTADRMTEQRLLHVVPADEELVFLHYEYVLTTGDRHRNMEAITVRNGLIQEVQVFFGGKV
;
A
#
# COMPACT_ATOMS: atom_id res chain seq x y z
N MET A 1 10.36 9.07 -18.38
CA MET A 1 11.11 8.16 -17.48
C MET A 1 10.07 7.34 -16.74
N THR A 2 10.07 6.03 -16.91
CA THR A 2 9.23 5.14 -16.08
C THR A 2 9.82 5.11 -14.68
N ASN A 3 9.03 5.46 -13.66
CA ASN A 3 9.45 5.35 -12.27
C ASN A 3 9.77 3.88 -11.95
N SER A 4 10.77 3.64 -11.09
CA SER A 4 11.07 2.29 -10.62
C SER A 4 9.87 1.72 -9.85
N PRO A 5 9.71 0.38 -9.79
CA PRO A 5 8.70 -0.26 -8.95
C PRO A 5 8.69 0.27 -7.51
N ALA A 6 9.87 0.45 -6.91
CA ALA A 6 10.01 1.00 -5.57
C ALA A 6 9.47 2.43 -5.46
N ALA A 7 9.78 3.31 -6.42
CA ALA A 7 9.27 4.68 -6.42
C ALA A 7 7.74 4.73 -6.59
N VAL A 8 7.16 3.82 -7.38
CA VAL A 8 5.70 3.70 -7.51
C VAL A 8 5.06 3.22 -6.20
N ALA A 9 5.65 2.21 -5.55
CA ALA A 9 5.19 1.70 -4.26
C ALA A 9 5.26 2.78 -3.16
N GLU A 10 6.36 3.53 -3.09
CA GLU A 10 6.53 4.66 -2.16
C GLU A 10 5.51 5.77 -2.42
N ALA A 11 5.26 6.11 -3.69
CA ALA A 11 4.26 7.11 -4.05
C ALA A 11 2.86 6.68 -3.63
N ALA A 12 2.48 5.42 -3.88
CA ALA A 12 1.18 4.90 -3.46
C ALA A 12 1.02 4.93 -1.93
N PHE A 13 2.05 4.56 -1.18
CA PHE A 13 2.05 4.65 0.28
C PHE A 13 1.86 6.09 0.77
N HIS A 14 2.55 7.05 0.13
CA HIS A 14 2.38 8.47 0.44
C HIS A 14 0.96 8.96 0.13
N HIS A 15 0.42 8.65 -1.05
CA HIS A 15 -0.93 9.07 -1.43
C HIS A 15 -2.01 8.43 -0.54
N TYR A 16 -1.81 7.18 -0.10
CA TYR A 16 -2.66 6.56 0.91
C TYR A 16 -2.64 7.38 2.21
N ARG A 17 -1.46 7.73 2.73
CA ARG A 17 -1.37 8.51 3.97
C ARG A 17 -1.92 9.93 3.84
N SER A 18 -1.73 10.57 2.69
CA SER A 18 -2.22 11.93 2.42
C SER A 18 -3.67 11.97 1.97
N GLN A 19 -4.30 10.81 1.75
CA GLN A 19 -5.64 10.66 1.20
C GLN A 19 -5.83 11.37 -0.16
N ASP A 20 -4.76 11.42 -0.96
CA ASP A 20 -4.81 11.97 -2.32
C ASP A 20 -5.32 10.88 -3.28
N ARG A 21 -6.65 10.77 -3.34
CA ARG A 21 -7.33 9.71 -4.08
C ARG A 21 -7.04 9.77 -5.58
N ASP A 22 -7.00 10.95 -6.17
CA ASP A 22 -6.84 11.08 -7.63
C ASP A 22 -5.42 10.74 -8.06
N ALA A 23 -4.41 11.21 -7.30
CA ALA A 23 -3.02 10.83 -7.56
C ALA A 23 -2.78 9.34 -7.30
N ALA A 24 -3.37 8.78 -6.23
CA ALA A 24 -3.32 7.34 -5.98
C ALA A 24 -3.94 6.56 -7.13
N PHE A 25 -5.18 6.88 -7.53
CA PHE A 25 -5.95 6.12 -8.53
C PHE A 25 -5.20 5.94 -9.85
N ALA A 26 -4.43 6.96 -10.28
CA ALA A 26 -3.61 6.91 -11.48
C ALA A 26 -2.47 5.87 -11.44
N LEU A 27 -2.07 5.40 -10.25
CA LEU A 27 -1.03 4.40 -10.07
C LEU A 27 -1.54 2.95 -10.15
N TYR A 28 -2.86 2.71 -10.06
CA TYR A 28 -3.43 1.36 -9.99
C TYR A 28 -3.97 0.92 -11.35
N ALA A 29 -3.53 -0.25 -11.83
CA ALA A 29 -3.98 -0.81 -13.09
C ALA A 29 -5.48 -1.14 -13.08
N ASP A 30 -6.11 -1.21 -14.25
CA ASP A 30 -7.53 -1.58 -14.36
C ASP A 30 -7.82 -2.99 -13.81
N GLY A 31 -6.87 -3.92 -13.98
CA GLY A 31 -6.94 -5.30 -13.46
C GLY A 31 -6.36 -5.49 -12.05
N PHE A 32 -6.25 -4.41 -11.26
CA PHE A 32 -5.66 -4.47 -9.93
C PHE A 32 -6.43 -5.38 -8.96
N SER A 33 -5.68 -6.12 -8.14
CA SER A 33 -6.18 -6.96 -7.05
C SER A 33 -5.55 -6.57 -5.70
N PHE A 34 -6.36 -6.54 -4.63
CA PHE A 34 -5.92 -6.31 -3.27
C PHE A 34 -6.27 -7.48 -2.34
N THR A 35 -5.30 -7.91 -1.55
CA THR A 35 -5.48 -8.95 -0.52
C THR A 35 -4.90 -8.48 0.81
N SER A 36 -5.61 -8.77 1.90
CA SER A 36 -5.16 -8.57 3.28
C SER A 36 -5.74 -9.69 4.16
N PRO A 37 -5.41 -9.77 5.46
CA PRO A 37 -6.09 -10.73 6.34
C PRO A 37 -7.61 -10.51 6.46
N GLN A 38 -8.13 -9.36 6.04
CA GLN A 38 -9.56 -9.01 6.09
C GLN A 38 -10.24 -9.01 4.71
N ASP A 39 -9.47 -9.07 3.62
CA ASP A 39 -9.95 -8.91 2.25
C ASP A 39 -9.27 -9.91 1.32
N ASP A 40 -10.04 -10.57 0.46
CA ASP A 40 -9.54 -11.59 -0.45
C ASP A 40 -9.78 -11.15 -1.91
N HIS A 41 -8.70 -10.78 -2.61
CA HIS A 41 -8.68 -10.42 -4.03
C HIS A 41 -9.79 -9.43 -4.45
N ILE A 42 -9.97 -8.35 -3.68
CA ILE A 42 -10.93 -7.30 -4.04
C ILE A 42 -10.37 -6.44 -5.18
N ASP A 43 -11.26 -5.94 -6.03
CA ASP A 43 -10.87 -5.13 -7.19
C ASP A 43 -10.49 -3.68 -6.81
N ARG A 44 -10.04 -2.92 -7.82
CA ARG A 44 -9.68 -1.51 -7.67
C ARG A 44 -10.81 -0.66 -7.09
N ALA A 45 -12.06 -0.85 -7.53
CA ALA A 45 -13.17 -0.05 -7.05
C ALA A 45 -13.43 -0.32 -5.57
N ALA A 46 -13.48 -1.60 -5.18
CA ALA A 46 -13.68 -2.04 -3.80
C ALA A 46 -12.52 -1.57 -2.89
N PHE A 47 -11.27 -1.62 -3.34
CA PHE A 47 -10.14 -1.10 -2.58
C PHE A 47 -10.28 0.40 -2.28
N PHE A 48 -10.62 1.21 -3.28
CA PHE A 48 -10.77 2.66 -3.11
C PHE A 48 -12.01 3.04 -2.29
N GLU A 49 -13.03 2.20 -2.25
CA GLU A 49 -14.21 2.40 -1.40
C GLU A 49 -13.98 1.98 0.05
N ARG A 50 -13.27 0.86 0.28
CA ARG A 50 -13.22 0.19 1.58
C ARG A 50 -11.92 0.41 2.34
N CYS A 51 -10.79 0.30 1.66
CA CYS A 51 -9.46 0.27 2.27
C CYS A 51 -8.74 1.63 2.19
N PHE A 52 -8.85 2.32 1.06
CA PHE A 52 -8.23 3.64 0.87
C PHE A 52 -8.66 4.69 1.91
N PRO A 53 -9.95 4.82 2.29
CA PRO A 53 -10.36 5.90 3.20
C PRO A 53 -9.99 5.68 4.67
N THR A 54 -9.23 4.62 5.01
CA THR A 54 -8.98 4.24 6.41
C THR A 54 -7.71 4.83 7.02
N ALA A 55 -7.03 5.76 6.33
CA ALA A 55 -5.80 6.37 6.84
C ALA A 55 -6.05 7.28 8.07
N ASP A 56 -7.29 7.75 8.26
CA ASP A 56 -7.71 8.54 9.44
C ASP A 56 -7.66 7.75 10.76
N ARG A 57 -7.65 6.41 10.68
CA ARG A 57 -7.46 5.51 11.83
C ARG A 57 -6.06 5.61 12.42
N MET A 58 -5.13 6.24 11.72
CA MET A 58 -3.71 6.29 12.06
C MET A 58 -3.24 7.74 12.26
N THR A 59 -2.46 7.97 13.30
CA THR A 59 -1.82 9.27 13.56
C THR A 59 -0.48 9.38 12.85
N GLU A 60 0.27 8.29 12.78
CA GLU A 60 1.58 8.18 12.14
C GLU A 60 1.62 6.97 11.21
N GLN A 61 2.34 7.08 10.10
CA GLN A 61 2.70 5.96 9.23
C GLN A 61 4.12 6.20 8.71
N ARG A 62 5.01 5.21 8.87
CA ARG A 62 6.43 5.35 8.56
C ARG A 62 6.97 4.12 7.85
N LEU A 63 7.46 4.30 6.63
CA LEU A 63 8.24 3.29 5.92
C LEU A 63 9.57 3.06 6.66
N LEU A 64 9.86 1.80 6.96
CA LEU A 64 11.13 1.36 7.51
C LEU A 64 12.06 0.87 6.40
N HIS A 65 11.52 0.08 5.47
CA HIS A 65 12.27 -0.46 4.33
C HIS A 65 11.38 -0.50 3.10
N VAL A 66 12.02 -0.25 1.95
CA VAL A 66 11.47 -0.43 0.61
C VAL A 66 12.50 -1.28 -0.14
N VAL A 67 12.14 -2.53 -0.42
CA VAL A 67 13.10 -3.53 -0.92
C VAL A 67 12.58 -4.14 -2.21
N PRO A 68 13.19 -3.86 -3.38
CA PRO A 68 12.92 -4.62 -4.59
C PRO A 68 13.27 -6.09 -4.38
N ALA A 69 12.31 -6.98 -4.61
CA ALA A 69 12.53 -8.42 -4.60
C ALA A 69 12.99 -8.91 -5.97
N ASP A 70 12.42 -8.33 -7.03
CA ASP A 70 12.77 -8.54 -8.43
C ASP A 70 12.43 -7.30 -9.28
N GLU A 71 12.26 -7.46 -10.60
CA GLU A 71 11.96 -6.38 -11.55
C GLU A 71 10.56 -5.78 -11.40
N GLU A 72 9.60 -6.50 -10.83
CA GLU A 72 8.21 -6.06 -10.65
C GLU A 72 7.79 -6.02 -9.19
N LEU A 73 8.30 -6.92 -8.34
CA LEU A 73 7.87 -7.08 -6.96
C LEU A 73 8.71 -6.24 -5.99
N VAL A 74 8.02 -5.52 -5.10
CA VAL A 74 8.60 -4.72 -4.03
C VAL A 74 8.01 -5.14 -2.69
N PHE A 75 8.87 -5.33 -1.69
CA PHE A 75 8.46 -5.47 -0.30
C PHE A 75 8.54 -4.13 0.43
N LEU A 76 7.44 -3.74 1.07
CA LEU A 76 7.41 -2.63 2.02
C LEU A 76 7.36 -3.19 3.43
N HIS A 77 8.12 -2.59 4.34
CA HIS A 77 8.04 -2.85 5.76
C HIS A 77 7.83 -1.52 6.46
N TYR A 78 6.76 -1.37 7.23
CA TYR A 78 6.37 -0.10 7.83
C TYR A 78 5.77 -0.25 9.22
N GLU A 79 5.78 0.85 9.94
CA GLU A 79 5.06 1.03 11.19
C GLU A 79 3.93 2.05 11.04
N TYR A 80 2.93 1.91 11.89
CA TYR A 80 1.91 2.92 12.07
C TYR A 80 1.46 2.99 13.51
N VAL A 81 0.93 4.15 13.90
CA VAL A 81 0.33 4.38 15.21
C VAL A 81 -1.15 4.63 15.01
N LEU A 82 -1.98 3.83 15.68
CA LEU A 82 -3.42 4.01 15.68
C LEU A 82 -3.81 5.25 16.50
N THR A 83 -5.01 5.77 16.26
CA THR A 83 -5.61 6.83 17.11
C THR A 83 -5.80 6.39 18.56
N THR A 84 -5.79 5.08 18.85
CA THR A 84 -5.76 4.50 20.21
C THR A 84 -4.39 4.64 20.90
N GLY A 85 -3.34 4.98 20.15
CA GLY A 85 -1.95 5.06 20.62
C GLY A 85 -1.14 3.79 20.41
N ASP A 86 -1.75 2.68 19.98
CA ASP A 86 -1.05 1.43 19.72
C ASP A 86 -0.17 1.53 18.46
N ARG A 87 1.09 1.08 18.57
CA ARG A 87 2.01 0.97 17.43
C ARG A 87 1.99 -0.44 16.89
N HIS A 88 1.86 -0.55 15.57
CA HIS A 88 1.85 -1.81 14.84
C HIS A 88 2.89 -1.77 13.73
N ARG A 89 3.22 -2.95 13.19
CA ARG A 89 4.18 -3.12 12.11
C ARG A 89 3.65 -4.14 11.11
N ASN A 90 3.61 -3.75 9.84
CA ASN A 90 3.11 -4.60 8.75
C ASN A 90 4.18 -4.77 7.66
N MET A 91 3.98 -5.75 6.81
CA MET A 91 4.66 -5.82 5.52
C MET A 91 3.65 -5.86 4.36
N GLU A 92 4.08 -5.38 3.20
CA GLU A 92 3.32 -5.45 1.95
C GLU A 92 4.20 -6.02 0.84
N ALA A 93 3.61 -6.86 -0.01
CA ALA A 93 4.17 -7.26 -1.30
C ALA A 93 3.38 -6.54 -2.39
N ILE A 94 4.07 -5.75 -3.22
CA ILE A 94 3.46 -4.91 -4.24
C ILE A 94 4.07 -5.25 -5.59
N THR A 95 3.25 -5.71 -6.53
CA THR A 95 3.67 -5.98 -7.91
C THR A 95 3.38 -4.75 -8.77
N VAL A 96 4.42 -4.22 -9.41
CA VAL A 96 4.35 -3.07 -10.31
C VAL A 96 4.84 -3.49 -11.68
N ARG A 97 4.01 -3.27 -12.71
CA ARG A 97 4.34 -3.54 -14.11
C ARG A 97 3.98 -2.34 -14.95
N ASN A 98 4.90 -1.92 -15.83
CA ASN A 98 4.72 -0.75 -16.70
C ASN A 98 4.37 0.54 -15.94
N GLY A 99 4.90 0.68 -14.72
CA GLY A 99 4.63 1.84 -13.85
C GLY A 99 3.27 1.84 -13.17
N LEU A 100 2.49 0.75 -13.26
CA LEU A 100 1.20 0.59 -12.61
C LEU A 100 1.21 -0.58 -11.62
N ILE A 101 0.57 -0.39 -10.48
CA ILE A 101 0.35 -1.41 -9.46
C ILE A 101 -0.67 -2.41 -9.98
N GLN A 102 -0.26 -3.67 -10.05
CA GLN A 102 -1.06 -4.81 -10.48
C GLN A 102 -1.66 -5.54 -9.28
N GLU A 103 -0.91 -5.66 -8.20
CA GLU A 103 -1.34 -6.38 -7.00
C GLU A 103 -0.72 -5.77 -5.75
N VAL A 104 -1.50 -5.75 -4.66
CA VAL A 104 -1.01 -5.48 -3.31
C VAL A 104 -1.49 -6.59 -2.38
N GLN A 105 -0.54 -7.21 -1.67
CA GLN A 105 -0.82 -8.14 -0.59
C GLN A 105 -0.28 -7.58 0.72
N VAL A 106 -1.16 -7.33 1.69
CA VAL A 106 -0.80 -6.84 3.01
C VAL A 106 -0.72 -7.98 4.01
N PHE A 107 0.35 -8.02 4.79
CA PHE A 107 0.55 -8.93 5.91
C PHE A 107 0.52 -8.13 7.21
N PHE A 108 -0.57 -8.24 7.97
CA PHE A 108 -0.69 -7.56 9.25
C PHE A 108 0.22 -8.20 10.29
N GLY A 109 1.07 -7.39 10.92
CA GLY A 109 1.84 -7.81 12.07
C GLY A 109 1.25 -7.32 13.39
N GLY A 110 1.91 -7.72 14.47
CA GLY A 110 1.47 -7.42 15.83
C GLY A 110 1.81 -6.03 16.32
N LYS A 111 1.35 -5.74 17.54
CA LYS A 111 1.77 -4.57 18.31
C LYS A 111 3.27 -4.65 18.61
N VAL A 112 3.95 -3.51 18.56
CA VAL A 112 5.39 -3.36 18.86
C VAL A 112 5.65 -2.43 20.03
#